data_AF-A0A828Y7I1-F1
#
_entry.id   AF-A0A828Y7I1-F1
#
_cell.length_a   1.000
_cell.length_b   1.000
_cell.length_c   1.000
_cell.angle_alpha   90.00
_cell.angle_beta   90.00
_cell.angle_gamma   90.00
#
_symmetry.space_group_name_H-M   'P 1'
#
loop_
_entity.id
_entity.type
_entity.pdbx_description
1 polymer ?
#
loop_
_entity_poly.entity_id
_entity_poly.type
_entity_poly.pdbx_seq_one_letter_code
_entity_poly.pdbx_strand_id
1 'polypeptide(L)'
;MPLVFSHEIDPTTVDLSDFQITTKKGEILYPLFTTFVPSLEQFELRTILLIGQFGDHPDNEPNEVAIVGELKSRDGQNLIGQKIQVIPLIAGPFISYAEYFRFEDSYPYNASGYGADCPLSETTVVVRTVWAGGVRAIDGQELGDRDLNKFKIEMISGSETFTVSPFKIADIDDNDNNIDLCVSEQGIPKSVEVDADTVIDPRGDRNPITKIEILSRW
;
A
#
# COMPACT_ATOMS: atom_id res chain seq x y z
N MET A 1 13.02 -4.04 -0.80
CA MET A 1 12.49 -2.92 -1.60
C MET A 1 11.09 -3.32 -2.06
N PRO A 2 10.04 -2.77 -1.44
CA PRO A 2 8.67 -3.06 -1.82
C PRO A 2 8.32 -2.39 -3.14
N LEU A 3 7.57 -3.10 -3.99
CA LEU A 3 6.98 -2.60 -5.23
C LEU A 3 5.47 -2.74 -5.14
N VAL A 4 4.78 -1.61 -5.17
CA VAL A 4 3.31 -1.58 -5.11
C VAL A 4 2.74 -1.45 -6.53
N PHE A 5 1.84 -2.36 -6.87
CA PHE A 5 1.17 -2.42 -8.17
C PHE A 5 -0.27 -1.89 -8.09
N SER A 6 -0.74 -1.31 -9.19
CA SER A 6 -2.12 -0.82 -9.31
C SER A 6 -3.17 -1.94 -9.41
N HIS A 7 -2.74 -3.19 -9.63
CA HIS A 7 -3.56 -4.39 -9.66
C HIS A 7 -2.92 -5.45 -8.76
N GLU A 8 -3.74 -6.32 -8.17
CA GLU A 8 -3.20 -7.53 -7.54
C GLU A 8 -2.48 -8.38 -8.58
N ILE A 9 -1.35 -8.96 -8.18
CA ILE A 9 -0.50 -9.80 -9.00
C ILE A 9 -0.90 -11.26 -8.83
N ASP A 10 -0.88 -12.02 -9.93
CA ASP A 10 -1.02 -13.47 -9.90
C ASP A 10 0.28 -14.09 -9.33
N PRO A 11 0.23 -14.68 -8.12
CA PRO A 11 1.43 -15.20 -7.47
C PRO A 11 2.08 -16.35 -8.24
N THR A 12 1.34 -17.02 -9.13
CA THR A 12 1.85 -18.14 -9.93
C THR A 12 2.74 -17.68 -11.08
N THR A 13 2.77 -16.38 -11.37
CA THR A 13 3.56 -15.79 -12.46
C THR A 13 4.80 -15.06 -12.00
N VAL A 14 5.00 -14.90 -10.68
CA VAL A 14 6.13 -14.14 -10.13
C VAL A 14 7.40 -14.96 -10.12
N ASP A 15 8.43 -14.46 -10.80
CA ASP A 15 9.79 -14.98 -10.79
C ASP A 15 10.82 -13.86 -10.57
N LEU A 16 12.00 -14.22 -10.07
CA LEU A 16 13.12 -13.28 -9.85
C LEU A 16 13.55 -12.60 -11.14
N SER A 17 13.49 -13.35 -12.25
CA SER A 17 13.87 -12.87 -13.58
C SER A 17 12.87 -11.89 -14.19
N ASP A 18 11.70 -11.69 -13.58
CA ASP A 18 10.74 -10.67 -14.03
C ASP A 18 11.25 -9.25 -13.78
N PHE A 19 12.20 -9.06 -12.87
CA PHE A 19 12.59 -7.73 -12.39
C PHE A 19 14.02 -7.39 -12.76
N GLN A 20 14.20 -6.24 -13.41
CA GLN A 20 15.50 -5.63 -13.67
C GLN A 20 15.59 -4.27 -12.98
N ILE A 21 16.52 -4.11 -12.04
CA ILE A 21 16.74 -2.87 -11.33
C ILE A 21 17.84 -2.07 -12.03
N THR A 22 17.61 -0.78 -12.26
CA THR A 22 18.62 0.16 -12.75
C THR A 22 18.94 1.18 -11.67
N THR A 23 20.22 1.34 -11.35
CA THR A 23 20.70 2.32 -10.37
C THR A 23 20.81 3.72 -10.97
N LYS A 24 21.02 4.75 -10.13
CA LYS A 24 21.30 6.13 -10.57
C LYS A 24 22.50 6.25 -11.52
N LYS A 25 23.51 5.38 -11.40
CA LYS A 25 24.68 5.35 -12.30
C LYS A 25 24.48 4.44 -13.52
N GLY A 26 23.29 3.86 -13.69
CA GLY A 26 22.94 3.01 -14.82
C GLY A 26 23.42 1.56 -14.71
N GLU A 27 23.80 1.10 -13.51
CA GLU A 27 24.13 -0.29 -13.27
C GLU A 27 22.85 -1.13 -13.26
N ILE A 28 22.94 -2.34 -13.82
CA ILE A 28 21.83 -3.30 -13.88
C ILE A 28 22.01 -4.36 -12.81
N LEU A 29 21.00 -4.51 -11.96
CA LEU A 29 20.97 -5.42 -10.82
C LEU A 29 19.69 -6.26 -10.86
N TYR A 30 19.71 -7.39 -10.15
CA TYR A 30 18.60 -8.35 -10.11
C TYR A 30 18.30 -8.74 -8.66
N PRO A 31 17.04 -9.07 -8.32
CA PRO A 31 16.70 -9.55 -6.98
C PRO A 31 17.32 -10.92 -6.70
N LEU A 32 17.64 -11.18 -5.43
CA LEU A 32 18.01 -12.49 -4.91
C LEU A 32 16.77 -13.28 -4.47
N PHE A 33 15.76 -12.58 -3.94
CA PHE A 33 14.46 -13.14 -3.59
C PHE A 33 13.34 -12.16 -3.96
N THR A 34 12.18 -12.72 -4.33
CA THR A 34 10.90 -12.04 -4.51
C THR A 34 9.90 -12.72 -3.59
N THR A 35 9.09 -11.94 -2.88
CA THR A 35 8.05 -12.48 -1.99
C THR A 35 6.91 -11.49 -1.84
N PHE A 36 5.71 -12.00 -1.58
CA PHE A 36 4.58 -11.18 -1.12
C PHE A 36 4.59 -10.98 0.38
N VAL A 37 5.36 -11.76 1.14
CA VAL A 37 5.39 -11.65 2.61
C VAL A 37 5.81 -10.23 3.04
N PRO A 38 5.10 -9.61 3.99
CA PRO A 38 3.96 -10.17 4.75
C PRO A 38 2.56 -10.02 4.13
N SER A 39 2.39 -9.22 3.06
CA SER A 39 1.13 -8.97 2.32
C SER A 39 0.59 -10.19 1.54
N LEU A 40 0.21 -11.23 2.26
CA LEU A 40 -0.33 -12.48 1.72
C LEU A 40 -1.84 -12.63 1.94
N GLU A 41 -2.46 -11.70 2.66
CA GLU A 41 -3.87 -11.80 2.97
C GLU A 41 -4.71 -11.54 1.72
N GLN A 42 -5.98 -11.92 1.82
CA GLN A 42 -6.86 -11.77 0.69
C GLN A 42 -6.98 -10.28 0.35
N PHE A 43 -6.79 -9.97 -0.94
CA PHE A 43 -6.88 -8.61 -1.49
C PHE A 43 -5.63 -7.73 -1.32
N GLU A 44 -4.50 -8.31 -0.89
CA GLU A 44 -3.25 -7.57 -0.61
C GLU A 44 -2.07 -7.92 -1.52
N LEU A 45 -2.30 -8.79 -2.51
CA LEU A 45 -1.28 -9.25 -3.45
C LEU A 45 -0.82 -8.17 -4.44
N ARG A 46 -0.80 -6.91 -4.04
CA ARG A 46 -0.32 -5.74 -4.78
C ARG A 46 1.12 -5.39 -4.44
N THR A 47 1.66 -5.86 -3.31
CA THR A 47 3.02 -5.55 -2.88
C THR A 47 3.94 -6.75 -3.12
N ILE A 48 4.95 -6.58 -3.95
CA ILE A 48 6.06 -7.54 -4.07
C ILE A 48 7.29 -6.96 -3.40
N LEU A 49 7.82 -7.67 -2.41
CA LEU A 49 9.09 -7.34 -1.79
C LEU A 49 10.25 -7.94 -2.59
N LEU A 50 11.06 -7.09 -3.22
CA LEU A 50 12.35 -7.45 -3.78
C LEU A 50 13.41 -7.45 -2.68
N ILE A 51 14.19 -8.52 -2.57
CA ILE A 51 15.28 -8.67 -1.60
C ILE A 51 16.59 -8.89 -2.36
N GLY A 52 17.60 -8.08 -2.06
CA GLY A 52 18.89 -8.11 -2.72
C GLY A 52 19.71 -6.85 -2.43
N GLN A 53 20.89 -6.75 -3.05
CA GLN A 53 21.70 -5.53 -3.05
C GLN A 53 21.38 -4.72 -4.31
N PHE A 54 20.77 -3.55 -4.13
CA PHE A 54 20.22 -2.74 -5.23
C PHE A 54 20.96 -1.42 -5.48
N GLY A 55 22.16 -1.29 -4.92
CA GLY A 55 22.98 -0.08 -5.01
C GLY A 55 23.39 0.43 -3.63
N ASP A 56 24.04 1.58 -3.60
CA ASP A 56 24.61 2.17 -2.39
C ASP A 56 23.99 3.54 -2.11
N HIS A 57 23.47 3.73 -0.89
CA HIS A 57 23.00 5.04 -0.45
C HIS A 57 24.18 5.88 0.10
N PRO A 58 24.31 7.17 -0.24
CA PRO A 58 23.46 7.95 -1.15
C PRO A 58 23.94 7.97 -2.62
N ASP A 59 25.12 7.41 -2.91
CA ASP A 59 25.87 7.68 -4.14
C ASP A 59 25.31 6.99 -5.40
N ASN A 60 24.66 5.84 -5.27
CA ASN A 60 24.24 4.98 -6.37
C ASN A 60 23.01 4.15 -5.99
N GLU A 61 21.98 4.82 -5.49
CA GLU A 61 20.72 4.17 -5.10
C GLU A 61 20.00 3.52 -6.30
N PRO A 62 19.12 2.54 -6.05
CA PRO A 62 18.18 2.07 -7.06
C PRO A 62 17.31 3.23 -7.54
N ASN A 63 17.08 3.32 -8.86
CA ASN A 63 16.35 4.42 -9.49
C ASN A 63 15.07 3.94 -10.18
N GLU A 64 15.13 2.81 -10.87
CA GLU A 64 14.00 2.27 -11.63
C GLU A 64 14.00 0.74 -11.54
N VAL A 65 12.81 0.15 -11.50
CA VAL A 65 12.61 -1.27 -11.76
C VAL A 65 11.82 -1.42 -13.06
N ALA A 66 12.37 -2.19 -13.99
CA ALA A 66 11.67 -2.61 -15.20
C ALA A 66 11.16 -4.03 -15.04
N ILE A 67 9.92 -4.27 -15.47
CA ILE A 67 9.36 -5.60 -15.60
C ILE A 67 9.78 -6.17 -16.96
N VAL A 68 10.60 -7.21 -16.96
CA VAL A 68 11.21 -7.79 -18.18
C VAL A 68 10.75 -9.22 -18.47
N GLY A 69 10.06 -9.86 -17.52
CA GLY A 69 9.44 -11.18 -17.69
C GLY A 69 7.91 -11.12 -17.76
N GLU A 70 7.26 -12.29 -17.75
CA GLU A 70 5.81 -12.45 -17.95
C GLU A 70 5.02 -12.34 -16.64
N LEU A 71 5.28 -11.28 -15.87
CA LEU A 71 4.52 -10.96 -14.67
C LEU A 71 3.08 -10.58 -15.04
N LYS A 72 2.08 -11.22 -14.41
CA LYS A 72 0.67 -10.93 -14.68
C LYS A 72 -0.07 -10.45 -13.45
N SER A 73 -0.99 -9.51 -13.65
CA SER A 73 -2.04 -9.23 -12.68
C SER A 73 -3.06 -10.37 -12.61
N ARG A 74 -3.84 -10.42 -11.53
CA ARG A 74 -4.89 -11.44 -11.31
C ARG A 74 -6.02 -11.39 -12.35
N ASP A 75 -6.23 -10.24 -12.99
CA ASP A 75 -7.17 -10.09 -14.11
C ASP A 75 -6.55 -10.47 -15.48
N GLY A 76 -5.28 -10.91 -15.48
CA GLY A 76 -4.60 -11.48 -16.65
C GLY A 76 -3.83 -10.47 -17.49
N GLN A 77 -3.73 -9.19 -17.09
CA GLN A 77 -2.89 -8.22 -17.78
C GLN A 77 -1.40 -8.57 -17.58
N ASN A 78 -0.66 -8.71 -18.68
CA ASN A 78 0.79 -8.86 -18.64
C ASN A 78 1.46 -7.49 -18.45
N LEU A 79 2.39 -7.40 -17.52
CA LEU A 79 3.05 -6.16 -17.10
C LEU A 79 4.44 -5.97 -17.73
N ILE A 80 4.86 -6.86 -18.64
CA ILE A 80 6.14 -6.74 -19.34
C ILE A 80 6.32 -5.36 -19.99
N GLY A 81 7.51 -4.78 -19.83
CA GLY A 81 7.87 -3.46 -20.32
C GLY A 81 7.44 -2.30 -19.42
N GLN A 82 6.64 -2.54 -18.36
CA GLN A 82 6.34 -1.51 -17.38
C GLN A 82 7.59 -1.12 -16.59
N LYS A 83 7.63 0.14 -16.19
CA LYS A 83 8.72 0.74 -15.41
C LYS A 83 8.15 1.41 -14.18
N ILE A 84 8.73 1.08 -13.04
CA ILE A 84 8.35 1.60 -11.73
C ILE A 84 9.52 2.44 -11.23
N GLN A 85 9.28 3.72 -10.95
CA GLN A 85 10.30 4.56 -10.34
C GLN A 85 10.50 4.14 -8.89
N VAL A 86 11.77 3.95 -8.49
CA VAL A 86 12.10 3.67 -7.11
C VAL A 86 12.08 4.98 -6.34
N ILE A 87 11.35 4.97 -5.23
CA ILE A 87 11.20 6.14 -4.37
C ILE A 87 12.51 6.31 -3.59
N PRO A 88 13.11 7.51 -3.58
CA PRO A 88 14.30 7.78 -2.78
C PRO A 88 14.03 7.50 -1.30
N LEU A 89 14.98 6.87 -0.60
CA LEU A 89 14.78 6.47 0.79
C LEU A 89 14.44 7.67 1.70
N ILE A 90 15.10 8.80 1.47
CA ILE A 90 14.87 10.04 2.24
C ILE A 90 13.50 10.69 2.02
N ALA A 91 12.73 10.23 1.03
CA ALA A 91 11.39 10.76 0.78
C ALA A 91 10.38 10.29 1.85
N GLY A 92 10.73 9.24 2.61
CA GLY A 92 9.83 8.61 3.55
C GLY A 92 8.71 7.81 2.86
N PRO A 93 7.87 7.13 3.64
CA PRO A 93 6.75 6.38 3.12
C PRO A 93 5.62 7.32 2.71
N PHE A 94 4.81 6.92 1.74
CA PHE A 94 3.59 7.64 1.36
C PHE A 94 2.53 6.65 0.88
N ILE A 95 1.26 7.07 0.85
CA ILE A 95 0.18 6.25 0.29
C ILE A 95 0.34 6.21 -1.24
N SER A 96 0.74 5.05 -1.76
CA SER A 96 0.99 4.82 -3.18
C SER A 96 -0.24 4.35 -3.96
N TYR A 97 -1.21 3.77 -3.25
CA TYR A 97 -2.45 3.28 -3.79
C TYR A 97 -3.55 3.34 -2.73
N ALA A 98 -4.79 3.59 -3.15
CA ALA A 98 -5.95 3.47 -2.30
C ALA A 98 -7.14 2.93 -3.07
N GLU A 99 -7.89 2.05 -2.44
CA GLU A 99 -9.17 1.54 -2.93
C GLU A 99 -10.21 1.54 -1.81
N TYR A 100 -11.48 1.46 -2.18
CA TYR A 100 -12.54 1.21 -1.21
C TYR A 100 -13.37 0.00 -1.59
N PHE A 101 -13.88 -0.67 -0.56
CA PHE A 101 -14.82 -1.78 -0.71
C PHE A 101 -15.82 -1.80 0.43
N ARG A 102 -16.90 -2.54 0.23
CA ARG A 102 -17.89 -2.83 1.26
C ARG A 102 -17.79 -4.30 1.63
N PHE A 103 -18.16 -4.62 2.86
CA PHE A 103 -18.32 -6.02 3.23
C PHE A 103 -19.49 -6.61 2.46
N GLU A 104 -19.18 -7.53 1.55
CA GLU A 104 -20.16 -8.35 0.85
C GLU A 104 -20.17 -9.77 1.44
N ASP A 105 -21.20 -10.56 1.13
CA ASP A 105 -21.34 -11.94 1.65
C ASP A 105 -20.14 -12.85 1.32
N SER A 106 -19.36 -12.51 0.29
CA SER A 106 -18.16 -13.23 -0.16
C SER A 106 -16.86 -12.71 0.46
N TYR A 107 -16.91 -11.65 1.27
CA TYR A 107 -15.74 -11.09 1.93
C TYR A 107 -15.24 -12.06 3.02
N PRO A 108 -13.98 -12.53 2.95
CA PRO A 108 -13.43 -13.48 3.92
C PRO A 108 -12.99 -12.73 5.18
N TYR A 109 -13.98 -12.40 5.99
CA TYR A 109 -13.80 -11.56 7.18
C TYR A 109 -12.94 -12.21 8.27
N ASN A 110 -11.84 -11.56 8.62
CA ASN A 110 -10.97 -11.82 9.75
C ASN A 110 -11.37 -10.94 10.95
N ALA A 111 -12.12 -11.52 11.89
CA ALA A 111 -12.65 -10.79 13.05
C ALA A 111 -11.61 -10.45 14.14
N SER A 112 -10.45 -11.11 14.15
CA SER A 112 -9.48 -11.00 15.26
C SER A 112 -8.12 -11.59 14.93
N GLY A 113 -7.06 -11.01 15.48
CA GLY A 113 -5.69 -11.44 15.27
C GLY A 113 -4.86 -10.31 14.68
N TYR A 114 -3.68 -10.66 14.17
CA TYR A 114 -2.93 -9.81 13.25
C TYR A 114 -3.73 -9.66 11.94
N GLY A 115 -3.72 -8.47 11.33
CA GLY A 115 -4.51 -8.23 10.12
C GLY A 115 -6.02 -8.29 10.35
N ALA A 116 -6.49 -7.97 11.57
CA ALA A 116 -7.92 -8.00 11.86
C ALA A 116 -8.66 -6.89 11.10
N ASP A 117 -9.75 -7.27 10.42
CA ASP A 117 -10.56 -6.38 9.58
C ASP A 117 -11.33 -5.32 10.38
N CYS A 118 -11.84 -4.32 9.65
CA CYS A 118 -12.75 -3.31 10.18
C CYS A 118 -14.03 -3.94 10.79
N PRO A 119 -14.56 -3.43 11.93
CA PRO A 119 -15.74 -4.02 12.57
C PRO A 119 -16.99 -4.04 11.67
N LEU A 120 -17.57 -5.22 11.42
CA LEU A 120 -18.74 -5.38 10.54
C LEU A 120 -19.96 -4.52 10.92
N SER A 121 -20.23 -4.35 12.22
CA SER A 121 -21.48 -3.72 12.68
C SER A 121 -21.54 -2.21 12.48
N GLU A 122 -20.38 -1.56 12.38
CA GLU A 122 -20.25 -0.09 12.36
C GLU A 122 -19.66 0.40 11.04
N THR A 123 -18.97 -0.46 10.30
CA THR A 123 -18.30 -0.09 9.05
C THR A 123 -19.28 -0.10 7.89
N THR A 124 -19.45 1.05 7.26
CA THR A 124 -20.19 1.19 6.00
C THR A 124 -19.29 0.92 4.79
N VAL A 125 -18.04 1.40 4.84
CA VAL A 125 -17.06 1.24 3.78
C VAL A 125 -15.67 1.16 4.40
N VAL A 126 -14.83 0.32 3.82
CA VAL A 126 -13.40 0.26 4.13
C VAL A 126 -12.65 1.02 3.06
N VAL A 127 -11.75 1.92 3.46
CA VAL A 127 -10.77 2.53 2.56
C VAL A 127 -9.42 1.89 2.87
N ARG A 128 -8.96 1.02 1.98
CA ARG A 128 -7.64 0.40 2.06
C ARG A 128 -6.60 1.32 1.47
N THR A 129 -5.53 1.57 2.22
CA THR A 129 -4.38 2.37 1.81
C THR A 129 -3.16 1.47 1.73
N VAL A 130 -2.39 1.58 0.64
CA VAL A 130 -1.17 0.80 0.43
C VAL A 130 0.02 1.73 0.37
N TRP A 131 0.93 1.57 1.32
CA TRP A 131 2.06 2.45 1.53
C TRP A 131 3.27 2.01 0.70
N ALA A 132 4.06 2.96 0.20
CA ALA A 132 5.24 2.64 -0.60
C ALA A 132 6.42 2.03 0.19
N GLY A 133 6.21 1.74 1.47
CA GLY A 133 7.15 1.17 2.42
C GLY A 133 6.36 0.56 3.59
N GLY A 134 7.02 -0.28 4.40
CA GLY A 134 6.45 -0.65 5.70
C GLY A 134 6.30 0.60 6.56
N VAL A 135 5.21 0.69 7.33
CA VAL A 135 4.86 1.90 8.08
C VAL A 135 4.55 1.61 9.54
N ARG A 136 4.95 2.54 10.40
CA ARG A 136 4.55 2.61 11.81
C ARG A 136 4.26 4.06 12.16
N ALA A 137 3.51 4.32 13.22
CA ALA A 137 3.33 5.68 13.73
C ALA A 137 4.68 6.31 14.10
N ILE A 138 4.77 7.65 14.14
CA ILE A 138 6.02 8.38 14.42
C ILE A 138 6.71 8.05 15.76
N ASP A 139 5.98 7.45 16.70
CA ASP A 139 6.51 6.97 17.97
C ASP A 139 7.06 5.53 17.90
N GLY A 140 7.07 4.93 16.71
CA GLY A 140 7.56 3.58 16.43
C GLY A 140 6.58 2.46 16.79
N GLN A 141 5.39 2.81 17.30
CA GLN A 141 4.31 1.87 17.56
C GLN A 141 3.40 1.72 16.34
N GLU A 142 2.58 0.69 16.33
CA GLU A 142 1.56 0.49 15.31
C GLU A 142 0.55 1.65 15.28
N LEU A 143 0.03 1.97 14.10
CA LEU A 143 -1.04 2.97 13.95
C LEU A 143 -2.31 2.51 14.69
N GLY A 144 -3.07 3.46 15.23
CA GLY A 144 -4.33 3.12 15.90
C GLY A 144 -5.20 4.34 16.22
N ASP A 145 -6.06 4.22 17.23
CA ASP A 145 -7.07 5.23 17.57
C ASP A 145 -6.51 6.65 17.78
N ARG A 146 -5.26 6.76 18.23
CA ARG A 146 -4.57 8.06 18.42
C ARG A 146 -4.27 8.80 17.11
N ASP A 147 -4.25 8.08 15.99
CA ASP A 147 -3.84 8.56 14.68
C ASP A 147 -5.03 8.83 13.74
N LEU A 148 -6.26 8.52 14.14
CA LEU A 148 -7.47 8.65 13.29
C LEU A 148 -7.62 10.06 12.68
N ASN A 149 -7.37 11.09 13.48
CA ASN A 149 -7.51 12.49 13.05
C ASN A 149 -6.43 12.93 12.05
N LYS A 150 -5.42 12.09 11.79
CA LYS A 150 -4.39 12.33 10.78
C LYS A 150 -4.86 11.98 9.38
N PHE A 151 -5.93 11.19 9.28
CA PHE A 151 -6.54 10.76 8.02
C PHE A 151 -7.82 11.54 7.76
N LYS A 152 -7.95 12.02 6.54
CA LYS A 152 -9.13 12.72 6.02
C LYS A 152 -9.59 12.03 4.75
N ILE A 153 -10.84 11.61 4.72
CA ILE A 153 -11.45 10.95 3.58
C ILE A 153 -12.53 11.87 3.04
N GLU A 154 -12.36 12.29 1.78
CA GLU A 154 -13.38 13.04 1.06
C GLU A 154 -14.45 12.05 0.54
N MET A 155 -15.69 12.30 0.93
CA MET A 155 -16.85 11.46 0.65
C MET A 155 -17.84 12.20 -0.22
N ILE A 156 -18.50 11.49 -1.13
CA ILE A 156 -19.64 11.99 -1.90
C ILE A 156 -20.90 11.20 -1.54
N SER A 157 -21.98 11.91 -1.24
CA SER A 157 -23.33 11.34 -1.07
C SER A 157 -24.34 12.18 -1.84
N GLY A 158 -24.87 11.64 -2.94
CA GLY A 158 -25.70 12.39 -3.87
C GLY A 158 -24.94 13.59 -4.46
N SER A 159 -25.41 14.81 -4.20
CA SER A 159 -24.75 16.06 -4.61
C SER A 159 -23.86 16.67 -3.53
N GLU A 160 -23.81 16.10 -2.33
CA GLU A 160 -23.03 16.62 -1.21
C GLU A 160 -21.63 16.02 -1.21
N THR A 161 -20.63 16.86 -0.96
CA THR A 161 -19.25 16.46 -0.70
C THR A 161 -18.89 16.87 0.72
N PHE A 162 -18.35 15.95 1.50
CA PHE A 162 -17.99 16.17 2.89
C PHE A 162 -16.72 15.39 3.24
N THR A 163 -16.07 15.75 4.34
CA THR A 163 -14.85 15.10 4.80
C THR A 163 -15.12 14.40 6.13
N VAL A 164 -14.62 13.17 6.25
CA VAL A 164 -14.69 12.37 7.47
C VAL A 164 -13.29 11.92 7.88
N SER A 165 -13.12 11.56 9.14
CA SER A 165 -11.99 10.75 9.60
C SER A 165 -12.49 9.32 9.81
N PRO A 166 -11.64 8.31 9.63
CA PRO A 166 -12.00 6.95 10.01
C PRO A 166 -12.32 6.89 11.50
N PHE A 167 -13.23 6.00 11.89
CA PHE A 167 -13.53 5.77 13.30
C PHE A 167 -12.61 4.70 13.91
N LYS A 168 -11.94 3.91 13.06
CA LYS A 168 -10.96 2.89 13.46
C LYS A 168 -9.93 2.67 12.34
N ILE A 169 -8.73 2.27 12.73
CA ILE A 169 -7.71 1.71 11.84
C ILE A 169 -7.66 0.20 12.10
N ALA A 170 -7.74 -0.57 11.03
CA ALA A 170 -7.72 -2.03 10.99
C ALA A 170 -6.61 -2.48 10.03
N ASP A 171 -6.44 -3.79 9.89
CA ASP A 171 -5.34 -4.37 9.11
C ASP A 171 -3.99 -3.90 9.67
N ILE A 172 -3.80 -4.21 10.95
CA ILE A 172 -2.64 -3.78 11.74
C ILE A 172 -1.99 -4.96 12.44
N ASP A 173 -0.73 -4.75 12.86
CA ASP A 173 0.11 -5.72 13.57
C ASP A 173 0.52 -6.97 12.74
N ASP A 174 0.19 -7.06 11.45
CA ASP A 174 0.65 -8.11 10.50
C ASP A 174 2.05 -7.82 9.88
N ASN A 175 2.56 -6.60 10.07
CA ASN A 175 3.85 -6.07 9.58
C ASN A 175 3.91 -5.75 8.09
N ASP A 176 2.76 -5.61 7.44
CA ASP A 176 2.68 -5.35 6.02
C ASP A 176 2.55 -3.83 5.74
N ASN A 177 2.18 -3.46 4.51
CA ASN A 177 2.04 -2.06 4.10
C ASN A 177 0.62 -1.67 3.70
N ASN A 178 -0.36 -2.52 3.99
CA ASN A 178 -1.77 -2.25 3.87
C ASN A 178 -2.30 -1.72 5.21
N ILE A 179 -3.23 -0.79 5.13
CA ILE A 179 -3.93 -0.25 6.30
C ILE A 179 -5.36 0.02 5.89
N ASP A 180 -6.30 -0.48 6.69
CA ASP A 180 -7.72 -0.30 6.48
C ASP A 180 -8.28 0.82 7.36
N LEU A 181 -8.81 1.85 6.70
CA LEU A 181 -9.49 2.96 7.34
C LEU A 181 -11.00 2.66 7.38
N CYS A 182 -11.52 2.42 8.57
CA CYS A 182 -12.93 2.06 8.77
C CYS A 182 -13.80 3.32 8.79
N VAL A 183 -14.78 3.40 7.89
CA VAL A 183 -15.67 4.57 7.76
C VAL A 183 -17.11 4.17 8.08
N SER A 184 -17.78 4.96 8.92
CA SER A 184 -19.16 4.69 9.36
C SER A 184 -20.21 5.37 8.48
N GLU A 185 -19.80 6.46 7.81
CA GLU A 185 -20.65 7.34 7.04
C GLU A 185 -21.03 6.73 5.68
N GLN A 186 -22.26 6.98 5.27
CA GLN A 186 -22.77 6.57 3.97
C GLN A 186 -22.25 7.48 2.86
N GLY A 187 -21.74 6.88 1.80
CA GLY A 187 -21.25 7.61 0.63
C GLY A 187 -20.28 6.79 -0.21
N ILE A 188 -19.64 7.48 -1.14
CA ILE A 188 -18.55 6.97 -1.98
C ILE A 188 -17.28 7.75 -1.63
N PRO A 189 -16.23 7.09 -1.08
CA PRO A 189 -14.93 7.70 -0.90
C PRO A 189 -14.33 8.13 -2.24
N LYS A 190 -13.73 9.32 -2.28
CA LYS A 190 -13.12 9.90 -3.49
C LYS A 190 -11.64 10.17 -3.36
N SER A 191 -11.21 10.70 -2.23
CA SER A 191 -9.79 10.89 -1.97
C SER A 191 -9.49 10.62 -0.51
N VAL A 192 -8.29 10.09 -0.25
CA VAL A 192 -7.72 9.98 1.09
C VAL A 192 -6.53 10.92 1.18
N GLU A 193 -6.49 11.68 2.26
CA GLU A 193 -5.37 12.51 2.65
C GLU A 193 -4.84 12.05 4.01
N VAL A 194 -3.51 11.96 4.13
CA VAL A 194 -2.83 11.77 5.41
C VAL A 194 -1.89 12.94 5.65
N ASP A 195 -1.95 13.50 6.84
CA ASP A 195 -1.07 14.58 7.27
C ASP A 195 0.42 14.12 7.24
N ALA A 196 1.33 15.07 7.01
CA ALA A 196 2.76 14.80 7.18
C ALA A 196 3.09 14.45 8.64
N ASP A 197 4.24 13.79 8.86
CA ASP A 197 4.68 13.39 10.20
C ASP A 197 3.65 12.51 10.95
N THR A 198 3.00 11.58 10.23
CA THR A 198 2.03 10.61 10.78
C THR A 198 2.67 9.23 10.94
N VAL A 199 3.42 8.79 9.94
CA VAL A 199 4.12 7.50 9.92
C VAL A 199 5.61 7.68 9.60
N ILE A 200 6.37 6.65 9.94
CA ILE A 200 7.79 6.47 9.60
C ILE A 200 8.00 5.13 8.88
N ASP A 201 9.02 5.08 8.02
CA ASP A 201 9.53 3.83 7.48
C ASP A 201 10.47 3.12 8.48
N PRO A 202 11.01 1.92 8.17
CA PRO A 202 11.95 1.22 9.04
C PRO A 202 13.27 1.96 9.31
N ARG A 203 13.62 2.99 8.53
CA ARG A 203 14.79 3.86 8.75
C ARG A 203 14.46 5.06 9.64
N GLY A 204 13.18 5.31 9.92
CA GLY A 204 12.71 6.47 10.68
C GLY A 204 12.45 7.70 9.80
N ASP A 205 12.45 7.55 8.48
CA ASP A 205 12.14 8.63 7.54
C ASP A 205 10.61 8.87 7.57
N ARG A 206 10.19 10.11 7.83
CA ARG A 206 8.79 10.48 8.05
C ARG A 206 8.04 10.70 6.74
N ASN A 207 6.75 10.38 6.72
CA ASN A 207 5.93 10.63 5.53
C ASN A 207 5.74 12.13 5.25
N PRO A 208 5.74 12.54 3.97
CA PRO A 208 5.17 13.81 3.55
C PRO A 208 3.64 13.75 3.61
N ILE A 209 3.00 14.92 3.45
CA ILE A 209 1.56 14.96 3.18
C ILE A 209 1.29 14.17 1.90
N THR A 210 0.29 13.29 1.94
CA THR A 210 -0.13 12.50 0.79
C THR A 210 -1.62 12.69 0.59
N LYS A 211 -2.04 13.01 -0.65
CA LYS A 211 -3.45 12.99 -1.05
C LYS A 211 -3.57 12.28 -2.39
N ILE A 212 -4.33 11.20 -2.43
CA ILE A 212 -4.56 10.42 -3.65
C ILE A 212 -6.05 10.11 -3.85
N GLU A 213 -6.41 9.80 -5.10
CA GLU A 213 -7.74 9.28 -5.44
C GLU A 213 -7.93 7.88 -4.86
N ILE A 214 -9.15 7.59 -4.40
CA ILE A 214 -9.56 6.26 -3.96
C ILE A 214 -10.34 5.60 -5.10
N LEU A 215 -9.88 4.43 -5.52
CA LEU A 215 -10.52 3.67 -6.60
C LEU A 215 -11.62 2.76 -6.06
N SER A 216 -12.70 2.55 -6.84
CA SER A 216 -13.70 1.53 -6.51
C SER A 216 -13.09 0.16 -6.73
N ARG A 217 -13.25 -0.72 -5.74
CA ARG A 217 -13.05 -2.15 -5.94
C ARG A 217 -14.27 -2.73 -6.66
N TRP A 218 -14.30 -2.54 -7.97
CA TRP A 218 -15.38 -2.91 -8.92
C TRP A 218 -16.71 -2.16 -8.71
#